data_AF-A0A957WMW6-F1
#
_entry.id   AF-A0A957WMW6-F1
#
_cell.length_a   1.000
_cell.length_b   1.000
_cell.length_c   1.000
_cell.angle_alpha   90.00
_cell.angle_beta   90.00
_cell.angle_gamma   90.00
#
_symmetry.space_group_name_H-M   'P 1'
#
loop_
_entity.id
_entity.type
_entity.pdbx_description
1 polymer ?
#
loop_
_entity_poly.entity_id
_entity_poly.type
_entity_poly.pdbx_seq_one_letter_code
_entity_poly.pdbx_strand_id
1 'polypeptide(L)'
;MSVHTIMLRPQTMTGTSKLLRGLVFVGIVAASGLAAAFSDLAGAIFFLSASLIFIFAGFKPYQGRNLLLLLFAHFVVGLIFFETAIANPTIRHFAAGNNPGTLTLEQGVTLIFTAAMIGLVAAVILVTIPFMLVVAAAAAVISKWHVGPDQSFRSAFTHTLCTILAVIHFVVVVQDGEIKGHRDGKERLEKFGGPGWMTVYPQQAVALHIQGKITRVVGAGTVMLKRGEKIMAVLPLSPKGNVQAIENVLTRDRIALNVSVLHAARLEPAADTKTRLQQELSSAEAHLRSLTLEGAPVTAIDAVQQTVESARQKLQALETDKIIGDDLFQIYESTARLAALRAPDPYNAVKFAVINNLKDAIMAEYSEDLFKIKEDNGDLETKINQRKIKEIEDLVTRKSMGFGMGKGSKLLIVDIAEISFPPELKEKIEQQVKTLIEEQIQETEARIAESKAKANIIAAKAKAQAAIMAGKGEGEARAALFREILRELKRERLPQEQIASAMLGLISATTSVKEMKDLFKSSSFLHRRYPELMAENGNGHMVE
;
A
#
# COMPACT_ATOMS: atom_id res chain seq x y z
N MET A 1 -26.32 13.85 4.95
CA MET A 1 -27.00 13.66 6.26
C MET A 1 -26.09 12.85 7.16
N SER A 2 -25.37 13.54 8.04
CA SER A 2 -24.45 12.96 9.02
C SER A 2 -25.25 12.42 10.21
N VAL A 3 -25.35 11.10 10.32
CA VAL A 3 -25.90 10.45 11.52
C VAL A 3 -24.84 10.57 12.62
N HIS A 4 -24.98 11.61 13.46
CA HIS A 4 -24.25 11.68 14.72
C HIS A 4 -24.75 10.56 15.64
N THR A 5 -24.05 9.43 15.62
CA THR A 5 -24.22 8.37 16.61
C THR A 5 -23.72 8.91 17.94
N ILE A 6 -24.66 9.18 18.86
CA ILE A 6 -24.39 9.58 20.23
C ILE A 6 -23.54 8.50 20.90
N MET A 7 -22.25 8.77 21.08
CA MET A 7 -21.30 7.93 21.81
C MET A 7 -21.60 8.00 23.31
N LEU A 8 -22.45 7.12 23.82
CA LEU A 8 -22.50 6.85 25.25
C LEU A 8 -21.33 5.93 25.61
N ARG A 9 -20.23 6.51 26.11
CA ARG A 9 -19.18 5.74 26.82
C ARG A 9 -19.83 5.06 28.03
N PRO A 10 -19.82 3.72 28.14
CA PRO A 10 -20.30 3.06 29.34
C PRO A 10 -19.37 3.40 30.50
N GLN A 11 -19.88 4.13 31.50
CA GLN A 11 -19.16 4.37 32.75
C GLN A 11 -18.83 3.02 33.40
N THR A 12 -17.53 2.79 33.63
CA THR A 12 -17.03 1.63 34.37
C THR A 12 -17.50 1.73 35.82
N MET A 13 -18.54 0.99 36.18
CA MET A 13 -19.00 0.89 37.57
C MET A 13 -17.95 0.17 38.44
N THR A 14 -17.13 0.94 39.15
CA THR A 14 -16.07 0.48 40.05
C THR A 14 -16.58 0.27 41.47
N GLY A 15 -16.17 -0.84 42.11
CA GLY A 15 -16.17 -1.05 43.57
C GLY A 15 -17.52 -1.30 44.24
N THR A 16 -18.40 -0.30 44.28
CA THR A 16 -19.62 -0.28 45.11
C THR A 16 -20.67 -1.30 44.66
N SER A 17 -20.72 -1.61 43.37
CA SER A 17 -21.67 -2.61 42.83
C SER A 17 -21.37 -4.05 43.26
N LYS A 18 -20.12 -4.38 43.61
CA LYS A 18 -19.76 -5.73 44.09
C LYS A 18 -20.20 -5.95 45.53
N LEU A 19 -20.02 -4.93 46.38
CA LEU A 19 -20.39 -4.96 47.79
C LEU A 19 -21.92 -5.02 47.96
N LEU A 20 -22.65 -4.23 47.18
CA LEU A 20 -24.11 -4.25 47.19
C LEU A 20 -24.67 -5.61 46.73
N ARG A 21 -24.08 -6.23 45.70
CA ARG A 21 -24.46 -7.59 45.27
C ARG A 21 -24.18 -8.64 46.35
N GLY A 22 -23.05 -8.52 47.06
CA GLY A 22 -22.72 -9.40 48.18
C GLY A 22 -23.72 -9.31 49.33
N LEU A 23 -24.16 -8.10 49.70
CA LEU A 23 -25.15 -7.91 50.77
C LEU A 23 -26.55 -8.41 50.37
N VAL A 24 -26.97 -8.17 49.12
CA VAL A 24 -28.23 -8.73 48.60
C VAL A 24 -28.19 -10.26 48.56
N PHE A 25 -27.04 -10.87 48.27
CA PHE A 25 -26.88 -12.34 48.33
C PHE A 25 -27.16 -12.89 49.71
N VAL A 26 -26.48 -12.34 50.72
CA VAL A 26 -26.58 -12.81 52.10
C VAL A 26 -28.02 -12.65 52.59
N GLY A 27 -28.68 -11.54 52.24
CA GLY A 27 -30.09 -11.31 52.56
C GLY A 27 -31.04 -12.32 51.90
N ILE A 28 -30.84 -12.62 50.61
CA ILE A 28 -31.67 -13.61 49.89
C ILE A 28 -31.45 -15.02 50.45
N VAL A 29 -30.20 -15.46 50.62
CA VAL A 29 -29.88 -16.79 51.16
C VAL A 29 -30.44 -16.96 52.57
N ALA A 30 -30.35 -15.91 53.42
CA ALA A 30 -30.92 -15.94 54.76
C ALA A 30 -32.47 -16.00 54.75
N ALA A 31 -33.12 -15.18 53.93
CA ALA A 31 -34.59 -15.19 53.80
C ALA A 31 -35.12 -16.51 53.24
N SER A 32 -34.40 -17.09 52.27
CA SER A 32 -34.77 -18.36 51.66
C SER A 32 -34.48 -19.55 52.58
N GLY A 33 -33.41 -19.52 53.39
CA GLY A 33 -33.16 -20.51 54.44
C GLY A 33 -34.24 -20.50 55.53
N LEU A 34 -34.75 -19.30 55.86
CA LEU A 34 -35.92 -19.16 56.73
C LEU A 34 -37.19 -19.75 56.09
N ALA A 35 -37.43 -19.53 54.79
CA ALA A 35 -38.58 -20.09 54.09
C ALA A 35 -38.53 -21.62 53.95
N ALA A 36 -37.34 -22.20 53.77
CA ALA A 36 -37.14 -23.65 53.74
C ALA A 36 -37.36 -24.32 55.11
N ALA A 37 -37.14 -23.59 56.21
CA ALA A 37 -37.44 -24.06 57.56
C ALA A 37 -38.95 -24.24 57.82
N PHE A 38 -39.82 -23.68 56.97
CA PHE A 38 -41.28 -23.83 57.08
C PHE A 38 -41.87 -25.04 56.33
N SER A 39 -41.04 -25.99 55.87
CA SER A 39 -41.40 -27.33 55.35
C SER A 39 -42.31 -27.41 54.11
N ASP A 40 -42.92 -26.32 53.67
CA ASP A 40 -43.71 -26.33 52.44
C ASP A 40 -42.83 -26.31 51.20
N LEU A 41 -43.19 -27.15 50.22
CA LEU A 41 -42.57 -27.23 48.89
C LEU A 41 -42.40 -25.84 48.27
N ALA A 42 -43.36 -24.92 48.51
CA ALA A 42 -43.33 -23.51 48.12
C ALA A 42 -42.08 -22.74 48.62
N GLY A 43 -41.57 -23.05 49.81
CA GLY A 43 -40.36 -22.44 50.36
C GLY A 43 -39.09 -22.90 49.64
N ALA A 44 -39.00 -24.20 49.32
CA ALA A 44 -37.89 -24.75 48.54
C ALA A 44 -37.86 -24.20 47.09
N ILE A 45 -39.05 -24.03 46.52
CA ILE A 45 -39.28 -23.38 45.22
C ILE A 45 -38.74 -21.95 45.22
N PHE A 46 -39.10 -21.16 46.24
CA PHE A 46 -38.66 -19.79 46.39
C PHE A 46 -37.14 -19.70 46.57
N PHE A 47 -36.55 -20.64 47.33
CA PHE A 47 -35.10 -20.73 47.50
C PHE A 47 -34.36 -21.02 46.19
N LEU A 48 -34.79 -22.05 45.45
CA LEU A 48 -34.18 -22.41 44.17
C LEU A 48 -34.28 -21.27 43.17
N SER A 49 -35.44 -20.62 43.11
CA SER A 49 -35.68 -19.53 42.18
C SER A 49 -34.86 -18.27 42.52
N ALA A 50 -34.77 -17.89 43.80
CA ALA A 50 -33.96 -16.76 44.25
C ALA A 50 -32.44 -17.02 44.09
N SER A 51 -31.99 -18.26 44.31
CA SER A 51 -30.60 -18.68 44.08
C SER A 51 -30.23 -18.62 42.59
N LEU A 52 -31.12 -19.07 41.71
CA LEU A 52 -30.97 -18.94 40.26
C LEU A 52 -30.88 -17.47 39.83
N ILE A 53 -31.80 -16.61 40.28
CA ILE A 53 -31.76 -15.14 40.02
C ILE A 53 -30.43 -14.54 40.44
N PHE A 54 -29.88 -14.96 41.58
CA PHE A 54 -28.61 -14.45 42.05
C PHE A 54 -27.41 -14.92 41.22
N ILE A 55 -27.36 -16.22 40.89
CA ILE A 55 -26.37 -16.76 39.95
C ILE A 55 -26.44 -15.96 38.62
N PHE A 56 -27.63 -15.60 38.17
CA PHE A 56 -27.84 -14.77 36.97
C PHE A 56 -27.38 -13.32 37.12
N ALA A 57 -27.47 -12.72 38.30
CA ALA A 57 -26.95 -11.38 38.58
C ALA A 57 -25.41 -11.33 38.64
N GLY A 58 -24.76 -12.48 38.83
CA GLY A 58 -23.30 -12.66 38.84
C GLY A 58 -22.66 -12.77 37.45
N PHE A 59 -23.39 -13.27 36.45
CA PHE A 59 -22.87 -13.35 35.07
C PHE A 59 -22.64 -11.94 34.49
N LYS A 60 -21.53 -11.77 33.74
CA LYS A 60 -21.25 -10.49 33.05
C LYS A 60 -22.49 -10.09 32.22
N PRO A 61 -22.96 -8.84 32.32
CA PRO A 61 -24.33 -8.43 31.95
C PRO A 61 -24.74 -8.61 30.47
N TYR A 62 -23.88 -9.12 29.59
CA TYR A 62 -24.06 -9.02 28.15
C TYR A 62 -24.08 -10.33 27.37
N GLN A 63 -23.78 -11.50 27.97
CA GLN A 63 -23.71 -12.76 27.23
C GLN A 63 -24.68 -13.79 27.81
N GLY A 64 -25.78 -14.04 27.10
CA GLY A 64 -26.74 -15.10 27.43
C GLY A 64 -27.68 -14.81 28.62
N ARG A 65 -27.65 -13.60 29.21
CA ARG A 65 -28.53 -13.24 30.34
C ARG A 65 -30.00 -13.49 30.02
N ASN A 66 -30.45 -13.13 28.82
CA ASN A 66 -31.86 -13.25 28.45
C ASN A 66 -32.23 -14.72 28.13
N LEU A 67 -31.29 -15.52 27.60
CA LEU A 67 -31.47 -16.97 27.50
C LEU A 67 -31.64 -17.59 28.89
N LEU A 68 -30.83 -17.19 29.85
CA LEU A 68 -30.93 -17.65 31.23
C LEU A 68 -32.25 -17.22 31.88
N LEU A 69 -32.70 -15.98 31.67
CA LEU A 69 -34.01 -15.50 32.11
C LEU A 69 -35.16 -16.29 31.46
N LEU A 70 -35.03 -16.64 30.18
CA LEU A 70 -36.01 -17.49 29.51
C LEU A 70 -36.06 -18.88 30.13
N LEU A 71 -34.91 -19.51 30.36
CA LEU A 71 -34.82 -20.81 31.05
C LEU A 71 -35.39 -20.74 32.47
N PHE A 72 -35.16 -19.63 33.17
CA PHE A 72 -35.74 -19.36 34.48
C PHE A 72 -37.26 -19.26 34.43
N ALA A 73 -37.82 -18.55 33.45
CA ALA A 73 -39.26 -18.46 33.26
C ALA A 73 -39.88 -19.85 33.00
N HIS A 74 -39.22 -20.70 32.21
CA HIS A 74 -39.63 -22.10 32.03
C HIS A 74 -39.64 -22.88 33.34
N PHE A 75 -38.59 -22.72 34.16
CA PHE A 75 -38.49 -23.37 35.45
C PHE A 75 -39.63 -22.97 36.39
N VAL A 76 -39.88 -21.66 36.55
CA VAL A 76 -40.94 -21.14 37.43
C VAL A 76 -42.32 -21.60 36.98
N VAL A 77 -42.65 -21.44 35.69
CA VAL A 77 -43.96 -21.87 35.17
C VAL A 77 -44.13 -23.37 35.30
N GLY A 78 -43.12 -24.17 34.93
CA GLY A 78 -43.22 -25.62 34.97
C GLY A 78 -43.46 -26.14 36.38
N LEU A 79 -42.87 -25.45 37.35
CA LEU A 79 -43.01 -25.78 38.75
C LEU A 79 -44.40 -25.39 39.33
N ILE A 80 -44.99 -24.27 38.90
CA ILE A 80 -46.38 -23.91 39.26
C ILE A 80 -47.35 -24.97 38.73
N PHE A 81 -47.15 -25.44 37.50
CA PHE A 81 -47.98 -26.49 36.91
C PHE A 81 -47.73 -27.87 37.51
N PHE A 82 -46.50 -28.17 37.92
CA PHE A 82 -46.18 -29.37 38.69
C PHE A 82 -46.99 -29.44 40.00
N GLU A 83 -46.99 -28.35 40.77
CA GLU A 83 -47.77 -28.24 42.01
C GLU A 83 -49.28 -28.37 41.75
N THR A 84 -49.77 -27.66 40.73
CA THR A 84 -51.18 -27.72 40.34
C THR A 84 -51.58 -29.13 39.91
N ALA A 85 -50.69 -29.84 39.20
CA ALA A 85 -50.92 -31.22 38.76
C ALA A 85 -50.92 -32.21 39.94
N ILE A 86 -50.02 -32.03 40.91
CA ILE A 86 -50.02 -32.80 42.16
C ILE A 86 -51.28 -32.53 42.96
N ALA A 87 -51.78 -31.29 43.01
CA ALA A 87 -53.00 -30.94 43.74
C ALA A 87 -54.29 -31.42 43.02
N ASN A 88 -54.23 -31.73 41.73
CA ASN A 88 -55.39 -32.08 40.93
C ASN A 88 -55.91 -33.49 41.27
N PRO A 89 -57.18 -33.65 41.71
CA PRO A 89 -57.73 -34.93 42.12
C PRO A 89 -57.82 -35.94 40.97
N THR A 90 -58.00 -35.49 39.73
CA THR A 90 -58.06 -36.37 38.55
C THR A 90 -56.71 -37.01 38.27
N ILE A 91 -55.62 -36.26 38.39
CA ILE A 91 -54.25 -36.77 38.18
C ILE A 91 -53.85 -37.68 39.34
N ARG A 92 -54.24 -37.34 40.58
CA ARG A 92 -54.08 -38.25 41.73
C ARG A 92 -54.83 -39.55 41.55
N HIS A 93 -56.08 -39.51 41.07
CA HIS A 93 -56.88 -40.70 40.82
C HIS A 93 -56.28 -41.56 39.70
N PHE A 94 -55.80 -40.92 38.63
CA PHE A 94 -55.08 -41.60 37.55
C PHE A 94 -53.81 -42.30 38.06
N ALA A 95 -53.02 -41.66 38.92
CA ALA A 95 -51.79 -42.23 39.46
C ALA A 95 -52.03 -43.27 40.57
N ALA A 96 -53.08 -43.13 41.37
CA ALA A 96 -53.44 -44.05 42.46
C ALA A 96 -54.22 -45.28 41.98
N GLY A 97 -54.70 -45.30 40.73
CA GLY A 97 -55.56 -46.35 40.20
C GLY A 97 -56.86 -46.48 41.02
N ASN A 98 -57.33 -47.72 41.21
CA ASN A 98 -58.61 -48.00 41.90
C ASN A 98 -58.59 -47.71 43.41
N ASN A 99 -57.45 -47.39 44.02
CA ASN A 99 -57.31 -47.25 45.48
C ASN A 99 -56.86 -45.83 45.88
N PRO A 100 -57.80 -44.87 46.03
CA PRO A 100 -57.47 -43.46 46.31
C PRO A 100 -56.98 -43.18 47.76
N GLY A 101 -57.04 -44.16 48.66
CA GLY A 101 -56.81 -43.95 50.10
C GLY A 101 -55.34 -43.91 50.54
N THR A 102 -54.42 -44.58 49.83
CA THR A 102 -52.99 -44.63 50.17
C THR A 102 -52.16 -44.78 48.90
N LEU A 103 -51.33 -43.78 48.58
CA LEU A 103 -50.35 -43.89 47.50
C LEU A 103 -49.23 -44.84 47.92
N THR A 104 -49.05 -45.94 47.19
CA THR A 104 -47.82 -46.74 47.33
C THR A 104 -46.62 -45.93 46.84
N LEU A 105 -45.40 -46.33 47.20
CA LEU A 105 -44.17 -45.66 46.72
C LEU A 105 -44.14 -45.56 45.19
N GLU A 106 -44.54 -46.62 44.48
CA GLU A 106 -44.59 -46.68 43.03
C GLU A 106 -45.63 -45.70 42.44
N GLN A 107 -46.81 -45.61 43.06
CA GLN A 107 -47.85 -44.65 42.66
C GLN A 107 -47.41 -43.20 42.94
N GLY A 108 -46.70 -42.97 44.04
CA GLY A 108 -46.10 -41.67 44.36
C GLY A 108 -45.06 -41.23 43.32
N VAL A 109 -44.16 -42.12 42.92
CA VAL A 109 -43.18 -41.85 41.85
C VAL A 109 -43.88 -41.57 40.53
N THR A 110 -44.91 -42.36 40.19
CA THR A 110 -45.69 -42.18 38.95
C THR A 110 -46.43 -40.84 38.94
N LEU A 111 -47.00 -40.43 40.07
CA LEU A 111 -47.65 -39.12 40.23
C LEU A 111 -46.65 -37.97 40.03
N ILE A 112 -45.49 -38.03 40.69
CA ILE A 112 -44.43 -37.02 40.59
C ILE A 112 -43.94 -36.93 39.14
N PHE A 113 -43.67 -38.06 38.49
CA PHE A 113 -43.20 -38.07 37.11
C PHE A 113 -44.25 -37.49 36.15
N THR A 114 -45.51 -37.89 36.28
CA THR A 114 -46.60 -37.40 35.44
C THR A 114 -46.81 -35.90 35.64
N ALA A 115 -46.83 -35.43 36.89
CA ALA A 115 -46.92 -34.01 37.21
C ALA A 115 -45.73 -33.22 36.66
N ALA A 116 -44.51 -33.78 36.70
CA ALA A 116 -43.31 -33.13 36.16
C ALA A 116 -43.37 -33.00 34.64
N MET A 117 -43.87 -34.04 33.95
CA MET A 117 -44.08 -34.00 32.51
C MET A 117 -45.17 -32.99 32.13
N ILE A 118 -46.30 -32.95 32.85
CA ILE A 118 -47.35 -31.94 32.64
C ILE A 118 -46.80 -30.54 32.87
N GLY A 119 -46.06 -30.34 33.96
CA GLY A 119 -45.38 -29.08 34.27
C GLY A 119 -44.43 -28.63 33.16
N LEU A 120 -43.57 -29.53 32.69
CA LEU A 120 -42.63 -29.24 31.60
C LEU A 120 -43.34 -28.88 30.30
N VAL A 121 -44.35 -29.66 29.90
CA VAL A 121 -45.13 -29.41 28.68
C VAL A 121 -45.86 -28.07 28.78
N ALA A 122 -46.51 -27.79 29.92
CA ALA A 122 -47.17 -26.51 30.17
C ALA A 122 -46.19 -25.34 30.12
N ALA A 123 -44.99 -25.48 30.71
CA ALA A 123 -43.94 -24.46 30.64
C ALA A 123 -43.49 -24.17 29.20
N VAL A 124 -43.25 -25.21 28.41
CA VAL A 124 -42.85 -25.04 26.99
C VAL A 124 -43.96 -24.33 26.22
N ILE A 125 -45.22 -24.76 26.38
CA ILE A 125 -46.36 -24.15 25.69
C ILE A 125 -46.53 -22.68 26.11
N LEU A 126 -46.56 -22.39 27.40
CA LEU A 126 -46.88 -21.05 27.91
C LEU A 126 -45.73 -20.06 27.85
N VAL A 127 -44.48 -20.53 27.79
CA VAL A 127 -43.30 -19.65 27.72
C VAL A 127 -42.71 -19.62 26.32
N THR A 128 -42.42 -20.77 25.70
CA THR A 128 -41.77 -20.81 24.39
C THR A 128 -42.69 -20.31 23.28
N ILE A 129 -43.97 -20.73 23.24
CA ILE A 129 -44.85 -20.35 22.11
C ILE A 129 -45.07 -18.82 22.06
N PRO A 130 -45.47 -18.14 23.16
CA PRO A 130 -45.62 -16.68 23.14
C PRO A 130 -44.30 -15.98 22.82
N PHE A 131 -43.19 -16.46 23.38
CA PHE A 131 -41.87 -15.91 23.08
C PHE A 131 -41.52 -16.01 21.59
N MET A 132 -41.72 -17.18 20.98
CA MET A 132 -41.46 -17.42 19.56
C MET A 132 -42.41 -16.62 18.67
N LEU A 133 -43.66 -16.40 19.09
CA LEU A 133 -44.60 -15.50 18.39
C LEU A 133 -44.13 -14.04 18.44
N VAL A 134 -43.62 -13.57 19.58
CA VAL A 134 -43.04 -12.22 19.70
C VAL A 134 -41.81 -12.09 18.80
N VAL A 135 -40.91 -13.09 18.80
CA VAL A 135 -39.74 -13.13 17.91
C VAL A 135 -40.18 -13.13 16.45
N ALA A 136 -41.17 -13.93 16.07
CA ALA A 136 -41.70 -14.02 14.71
C ALA A 136 -42.36 -12.70 14.26
N ALA A 137 -43.14 -12.06 15.12
CA ALA A 137 -43.76 -10.78 14.84
C ALA A 137 -42.70 -9.68 14.65
N ALA A 138 -41.73 -9.59 15.55
CA ALA A 138 -40.62 -8.65 15.44
C ALA A 138 -39.77 -8.92 14.17
N ALA A 139 -39.50 -10.19 13.85
CA ALA A 139 -38.81 -10.58 12.63
C ALA A 139 -39.57 -10.20 11.37
N ALA A 140 -40.91 -10.37 11.35
CA ALA A 140 -41.76 -9.97 10.24
C ALA A 140 -41.77 -8.46 10.02
N VAL A 141 -41.78 -7.68 11.12
CA VAL A 141 -41.64 -6.21 11.06
C VAL A 141 -40.26 -5.84 10.51
N ILE A 142 -39.18 -6.41 11.06
CA ILE A 142 -37.81 -6.14 10.62
C ILE A 142 -37.63 -6.49 9.15
N SER A 143 -38.12 -7.64 8.69
CA SER A 143 -38.02 -8.05 7.28
C SER A 143 -38.80 -7.15 6.33
N LYS A 144 -39.90 -6.53 6.78
CA LYS A 144 -40.67 -5.57 5.98
C LYS A 144 -40.03 -4.17 5.96
N TRP A 145 -39.38 -3.77 7.05
CA TRP A 145 -38.86 -2.42 7.24
C TRP A 145 -37.42 -2.25 6.76
N HIS A 146 -36.62 -3.32 6.75
CA HIS A 146 -35.25 -3.25 6.24
C HIS A 146 -35.20 -3.35 4.72
N VAL A 147 -34.72 -2.29 4.08
CA VAL A 147 -34.52 -2.14 2.62
C VAL A 147 -33.27 -2.93 2.13
N GLY A 148 -33.03 -4.11 2.70
CA GLY A 148 -31.97 -5.01 2.26
C GLY A 148 -32.55 -6.04 1.30
N PRO A 149 -32.13 -6.13 0.03
CA PRO A 149 -32.80 -6.91 -1.01
C PRO A 149 -32.90 -8.43 -0.77
N ASP A 150 -32.21 -9.01 0.23
CA ASP A 150 -32.10 -10.47 0.39
C ASP A 150 -32.37 -11.01 1.82
N GLN A 151 -33.01 -10.25 2.72
CA GLN A 151 -33.27 -10.77 4.07
C GLN A 151 -34.49 -11.71 4.10
N SER A 152 -34.24 -13.02 3.95
CA SER A 152 -35.26 -14.04 4.22
C SER A 152 -35.81 -13.92 5.64
N PHE A 153 -37.10 -14.21 5.82
CA PHE A 153 -37.76 -14.25 7.14
C PHE A 153 -36.98 -15.12 8.14
N ARG A 154 -36.41 -16.24 7.69
CA ARG A 154 -35.58 -17.14 8.52
C ARG A 154 -34.34 -16.44 9.08
N SER A 155 -33.70 -15.58 8.28
CA SER A 155 -32.55 -14.79 8.72
C SER A 155 -32.96 -13.74 9.75
N ALA A 156 -34.05 -13.00 9.47
CA ALA A 156 -34.59 -12.01 10.40
C ALA A 156 -35.06 -12.66 11.72
N PHE A 157 -35.66 -13.84 11.66
CA PHE A 157 -36.09 -14.61 12.83
C PHE A 157 -34.90 -15.04 13.70
N THR A 158 -33.90 -15.68 13.09
CA THR A 158 -32.70 -16.13 13.80
C THR A 158 -31.98 -14.94 14.44
N HIS A 159 -31.89 -13.83 13.70
CA HIS A 159 -31.31 -12.59 14.19
C HIS A 159 -32.06 -12.04 15.42
N THR A 160 -33.38 -11.93 15.31
CA THR A 160 -34.24 -11.39 16.37
C THR A 160 -34.17 -12.27 17.60
N LEU A 161 -34.18 -13.59 17.41
CA LEU A 161 -34.02 -14.58 18.47
C LEU A 161 -32.68 -14.40 19.18
N CYS A 162 -31.56 -14.36 18.46
CA CYS A 162 -30.23 -14.18 19.04
C CYS A 162 -30.08 -12.83 19.75
N THR A 163 -30.65 -11.76 19.17
CA THR A 163 -30.65 -10.42 19.76
C THR A 163 -31.43 -10.40 21.07
N ILE A 164 -32.66 -10.93 21.08
CA ILE A 164 -33.50 -11.00 22.28
C ILE A 164 -32.86 -11.89 23.33
N LEU A 165 -32.28 -13.03 22.96
CA LEU A 165 -31.61 -13.93 23.90
C LEU A 165 -30.25 -13.40 24.39
N ALA A 166 -29.78 -12.27 23.84
CA ALA A 166 -28.43 -11.75 24.05
C ALA A 166 -27.35 -12.83 23.77
N VAL A 167 -27.63 -13.72 22.82
CA VAL A 167 -26.69 -14.72 22.30
C VAL A 167 -25.94 -14.04 21.17
N ILE A 168 -24.92 -13.30 21.60
CA ILE A 168 -23.92 -12.53 20.86
C ILE A 168 -24.00 -12.68 19.34
N HIS A 169 -24.35 -11.58 18.69
CA HIS A 169 -23.80 -11.26 17.38
C HIS A 169 -22.78 -10.17 17.61
N PHE A 170 -21.55 -10.45 17.23
CA PHE A 170 -20.59 -9.38 17.08
C PHE A 170 -20.97 -8.59 15.82
N VAL A 171 -20.75 -7.28 15.89
CA VAL A 171 -20.89 -6.38 14.75
C VAL A 171 -19.49 -5.96 14.35
N VAL A 172 -19.14 -6.26 13.11
CA VAL A 172 -17.88 -5.83 12.49
C VAL A 172 -18.20 -4.79 11.44
N VAL A 173 -17.42 -3.73 11.42
CA VAL A 173 -17.48 -2.70 10.40
C VAL A 173 -16.20 -2.79 9.58
N VAL A 174 -16.32 -2.89 8.27
CA VAL A 174 -15.17 -2.84 7.36
C VAL A 174 -15.17 -1.49 6.66
N GLN A 175 -14.13 -0.69 6.93
CA GLN A 175 -14.01 0.67 6.46
C GLN A 175 -12.52 1.00 6.22
N ASP A 176 -12.23 1.71 5.13
CA ASP A 176 -10.86 2.17 4.80
C ASP A 176 -9.85 1.03 4.64
N GLY A 177 -10.30 -0.14 4.19
CA GLY A 177 -9.47 -1.35 4.09
C GLY A 177 -9.20 -2.05 5.42
N GLU A 178 -9.73 -1.53 6.53
CA GLU A 178 -9.51 -2.05 7.88
C GLU A 178 -10.77 -2.65 8.50
N ILE A 179 -10.57 -3.66 9.35
CA ILE A 179 -11.62 -4.31 10.13
C ILE A 179 -11.75 -3.57 11.47
N LYS A 180 -12.76 -2.71 11.59
CA LYS A 180 -13.11 -1.98 12.82
C LYS A 180 -14.20 -2.77 13.58
N GLY A 181 -13.85 -3.36 14.72
CA GLY A 181 -14.79 -4.11 15.56
C GLY A 181 -15.36 -3.28 16.71
N HIS A 182 -16.65 -3.39 16.99
CA HIS A 182 -17.20 -2.89 18.26
C HIS A 182 -17.08 -3.98 19.35
N ARG A 183 -16.61 -3.62 20.55
CA ARG A 183 -16.63 -4.48 21.77
C ARG A 183 -16.21 -5.94 21.50
N ASP A 184 -14.92 -6.12 21.19
CA ASP A 184 -14.28 -7.43 20.95
C ASP A 184 -14.72 -8.14 19.66
N GLY A 185 -15.55 -7.51 18.82
CA GLY A 185 -16.10 -8.15 17.62
C GLY A 185 -15.04 -8.65 16.62
N LYS A 186 -13.91 -7.93 16.52
CA LYS A 186 -12.77 -8.32 15.68
C LYS A 186 -12.14 -9.63 16.18
N GLU A 187 -11.75 -9.69 17.45
CA GLU A 187 -11.11 -10.88 18.05
C GLU A 187 -12.02 -12.11 17.97
N ARG A 188 -13.33 -11.91 18.16
CA ARG A 188 -14.31 -13.02 18.09
C ARG A 188 -14.51 -13.51 16.67
N LEU A 189 -14.57 -12.61 15.70
CA LEU A 189 -14.63 -12.98 14.28
C LEU A 189 -13.37 -13.77 13.88
N GLU A 190 -12.19 -13.33 14.31
CA GLU A 190 -10.93 -14.02 14.05
C GLU A 190 -10.90 -15.41 14.71
N LYS A 191 -11.36 -15.53 15.96
CA LYS A 191 -11.34 -16.79 16.71
C LYS A 191 -12.43 -17.77 16.25
N PHE A 192 -13.69 -17.35 16.27
CA PHE A 192 -14.85 -18.21 16.09
C PHE A 192 -15.50 -18.12 14.70
N GLY A 193 -15.26 -17.04 13.95
CA GLY A 193 -16.04 -16.72 12.75
C GLY A 193 -17.47 -16.31 13.08
N GLY A 194 -18.34 -16.26 12.07
CA GLY A 194 -19.77 -16.00 12.26
C GLY A 194 -20.48 -17.07 13.10
N PRO A 195 -21.75 -16.86 13.49
CA PRO A 195 -22.66 -15.85 12.96
C PRO A 195 -22.47 -14.47 13.59
N GLY A 196 -22.66 -13.42 12.79
CA GLY A 196 -22.54 -12.02 13.20
C GLY A 196 -22.84 -11.08 12.04
N TRP A 197 -23.02 -9.80 12.33
CA TRP A 197 -23.21 -8.79 11.28
C TRP A 197 -21.89 -8.21 10.85
N MET A 198 -21.76 -8.03 9.56
CA MET A 198 -20.68 -7.28 8.95
C MET A 198 -21.28 -6.16 8.11
N THR A 199 -20.92 -4.92 8.43
CA THR A 199 -21.25 -3.76 7.60
C THR A 199 -20.02 -3.39 6.79
N VAL A 200 -20.11 -3.54 5.48
CA VAL A 200 -19.07 -3.17 4.52
C VAL A 200 -19.42 -1.79 3.97
N TYR A 201 -18.52 -0.84 4.15
CA TYR A 201 -18.69 0.51 3.60
C TYR A 201 -18.51 0.53 2.07
N PRO A 202 -19.00 1.59 1.38
CA PRO A 202 -18.74 1.80 -0.04
C PRO A 202 -17.26 1.70 -0.40
N GLN A 203 -16.96 1.37 -1.67
CA GLN A 203 -15.60 1.18 -2.17
C GLN A 203 -14.80 0.03 -1.52
N GLN A 204 -15.46 -0.84 -0.76
CA GLN A 204 -14.83 -2.02 -0.15
C GLN A 204 -15.60 -3.27 -0.55
N ALA A 205 -14.86 -4.37 -0.69
CA ALA A 205 -15.41 -5.71 -0.75
C ALA A 205 -14.68 -6.60 0.26
N VAL A 206 -15.35 -7.65 0.70
CA VAL A 206 -14.81 -8.57 1.70
C VAL A 206 -14.94 -9.99 1.19
N ALA A 207 -13.81 -10.66 1.04
CA ALA A 207 -13.77 -12.07 0.73
C ALA A 207 -13.96 -12.87 2.02
N LEU A 208 -15.01 -13.67 2.07
CA LEU A 208 -15.37 -14.49 3.21
C LEU A 208 -14.98 -15.95 2.95
N HIS A 209 -14.51 -16.64 3.99
CA HIS A 209 -14.08 -18.02 3.88
C HIS A 209 -14.53 -18.90 5.06
N ILE A 210 -14.67 -20.19 4.80
CA ILE A 210 -14.84 -21.23 5.81
C ILE A 210 -13.73 -22.25 5.59
N GLN A 211 -12.94 -22.54 6.62
CA GLN A 211 -11.85 -23.53 6.56
C GLN A 211 -10.89 -23.30 5.37
N GLY A 212 -10.53 -22.04 5.11
CA GLY A 212 -9.62 -21.67 4.00
C GLY A 212 -10.27 -21.61 2.61
N LYS A 213 -11.50 -22.11 2.42
CA LYS A 213 -12.21 -22.03 1.14
C LYS A 213 -13.10 -20.77 1.10
N ILE A 214 -12.88 -19.90 0.10
CA ILE A 214 -13.74 -18.73 -0.12
C ILE A 214 -15.17 -19.19 -0.40
N THR A 215 -16.10 -18.76 0.45
CA THR A 215 -17.53 -19.07 0.37
C THR A 215 -18.28 -18.10 -0.52
N ARG A 216 -17.95 -16.82 -0.42
CA ARG A 216 -18.54 -15.72 -1.20
C ARG A 216 -17.70 -14.46 -1.04
N VAL A 217 -17.86 -13.52 -1.96
CA VAL A 217 -17.41 -12.14 -1.78
C VAL A 217 -18.61 -11.24 -1.56
N VAL A 218 -18.46 -10.29 -0.65
CA VAL A 218 -19.53 -9.37 -0.24
C VAL A 218 -19.09 -7.95 -0.53
N GLY A 219 -19.95 -7.19 -1.22
CA GLY A 219 -19.72 -5.77 -1.49
C GLY A 219 -20.24 -4.87 -0.38
N ALA A 220 -20.36 -3.58 -0.70
CA ALA A 220 -20.93 -2.59 0.20
C ALA A 220 -22.35 -3.00 0.67
N GLY A 221 -22.62 -2.78 1.95
CA GLY A 221 -23.90 -3.13 2.58
C GLY A 221 -23.74 -3.89 3.90
N THR A 222 -24.86 -4.19 4.54
CA THR A 222 -24.89 -4.96 5.79
C THR A 222 -25.23 -6.41 5.49
N VAL A 223 -24.34 -7.33 5.86
CA VAL A 223 -24.44 -8.76 5.56
C VAL A 223 -24.30 -9.58 6.82
N MET A 224 -25.17 -10.59 6.93
CA MET A 224 -25.10 -11.59 8.00
C MET A 224 -24.10 -12.67 7.61
N LEU A 225 -23.09 -12.87 8.45
CA LEU A 225 -22.09 -13.93 8.31
C LEU A 225 -22.71 -15.29 8.64
N LYS A 226 -22.38 -16.32 7.85
CA LYS A 226 -22.74 -17.71 8.14
C LYS A 226 -21.92 -18.22 9.33
N ARG A 227 -22.40 -19.30 9.96
CA ARG A 227 -21.67 -19.93 11.06
C ARG A 227 -20.28 -20.39 10.60
N GLY A 228 -19.23 -19.98 11.32
CA GLY A 228 -17.83 -20.29 11.02
C GLY A 228 -17.21 -19.49 9.87
N GLU A 229 -17.97 -18.58 9.24
CA GLU A 229 -17.47 -17.72 8.16
C GLU A 229 -16.55 -16.63 8.75
N LYS A 230 -15.34 -16.52 8.20
CA LYS A 230 -14.30 -15.56 8.62
C LYS A 230 -13.97 -14.61 7.47
N ILE A 231 -13.37 -13.47 7.78
CA ILE A 231 -12.82 -12.56 6.76
C ILE A 231 -11.46 -13.08 6.33
N MET A 232 -11.31 -13.39 5.04
CA MET A 232 -10.04 -13.80 4.44
C MET A 232 -9.23 -12.58 4.02
N ALA A 233 -9.86 -11.66 3.31
CA ALA A 233 -9.24 -10.44 2.80
C ALA A 233 -10.27 -9.32 2.71
N VAL A 234 -9.82 -8.10 3.00
CA VAL A 234 -10.55 -6.87 2.69
C VAL A 234 -9.95 -6.33 1.39
N LEU A 235 -10.81 -6.18 0.39
CA LEU A 235 -10.46 -5.78 -0.96
C LEU A 235 -10.93 -4.35 -1.18
N PRO A 236 -10.03 -3.34 -1.15
CA PRO A 236 -10.42 -1.99 -1.49
C PRO A 236 -10.70 -1.95 -3.00
N LEU A 237 -11.90 -1.51 -3.37
CA LEU A 237 -12.35 -1.33 -4.75
C LEU A 237 -11.85 0.00 -5.33
N SER A 238 -11.55 0.96 -4.45
CA SER A 238 -10.95 2.23 -4.82
C SER A 238 -9.50 2.06 -5.29
N PRO A 239 -9.01 2.98 -6.15
CA PRO A 239 -7.60 3.06 -6.50
C PRO A 239 -6.72 3.18 -5.26
N LYS A 240 -5.73 2.29 -5.14
CA LYS A 240 -4.69 2.35 -4.13
C LYS A 240 -3.39 2.81 -4.80
N GLY A 241 -2.93 4.01 -4.44
CA GLY A 241 -1.62 4.53 -4.82
C GLY A 241 -0.58 4.16 -3.78
N ASN A 242 0.59 3.69 -4.22
CA ASN A 242 1.75 3.49 -3.37
C ASN A 242 2.96 4.18 -3.99
N VAL A 243 3.69 4.95 -3.18
CA VAL A 243 5.03 5.44 -3.52
C VAL A 243 6.04 4.41 -3.05
N GLN A 244 6.98 4.06 -3.90
CA GLN A 244 8.03 3.12 -3.55
C GLN A 244 9.38 3.63 -4.00
N ALA A 245 10.30 3.74 -3.04
CA ALA A 245 11.70 3.98 -3.31
C ALA A 245 12.38 2.67 -3.73
N ILE A 246 13.17 2.76 -4.81
CA ILE A 246 14.00 1.69 -5.35
C ILE A 246 15.43 2.22 -5.34
N GLU A 247 16.25 1.62 -4.50
CA GLU A 247 17.66 1.98 -4.38
C GLU A 247 18.50 1.20 -5.39
N ASN A 248 19.63 1.82 -5.79
CA ASN A 248 20.66 1.19 -6.63
C ASN A 248 20.13 0.60 -7.95
N VAL A 249 19.26 1.34 -8.62
CA VAL A 249 18.88 1.03 -10.00
C VAL A 249 20.04 1.42 -10.91
N LEU A 250 20.64 0.46 -11.59
CA LEU A 250 21.74 0.72 -12.50
C LEU A 250 21.21 1.21 -13.85
N THR A 251 21.84 2.24 -14.40
CA THR A 251 21.69 2.62 -15.80
C THR A 251 22.53 1.72 -16.71
N ARG A 252 22.42 1.92 -18.03
CA ARG A 252 23.21 1.19 -19.03
C ARG A 252 24.72 1.33 -18.85
N ASP A 253 25.17 2.51 -18.45
CA ASP A 253 26.54 2.88 -18.09
C ASP A 253 26.94 2.48 -16.66
N ARG A 254 26.10 1.67 -15.98
CA ARG A 254 26.33 1.15 -14.62
C ARG A 254 26.41 2.23 -13.54
N ILE A 255 25.76 3.37 -13.77
CA ILE A 255 25.62 4.42 -12.77
C ILE A 255 24.41 4.07 -11.90
N ALA A 256 24.63 4.02 -10.58
CA ALA A 256 23.57 3.72 -9.63
C ALA A 256 22.67 4.94 -9.41
N LEU A 257 21.35 4.73 -9.43
CA LEU A 257 20.32 5.74 -9.19
C LEU A 257 19.36 5.26 -8.09
N ASN A 258 18.84 6.21 -7.34
CA ASN A 258 17.71 6.03 -6.44
C ASN A 258 16.46 6.58 -7.13
N VAL A 259 15.41 5.77 -7.21
CA VAL A 259 14.20 6.09 -7.97
C VAL A 259 12.98 5.93 -7.09
N SER A 260 12.20 6.99 -6.96
CA SER A 260 10.89 6.96 -6.30
C SER A 260 9.80 6.87 -7.36
N VAL A 261 9.04 5.78 -7.34
CA VAL A 261 7.94 5.55 -8.29
C VAL A 261 6.61 5.54 -7.55
N LEU A 262 5.68 6.39 -7.98
CA LEU A 262 4.27 6.31 -7.65
C LEU A 262 3.61 5.36 -8.64
N HIS A 263 2.93 4.35 -8.12
CA HIS A 263 2.03 3.53 -8.93
C HIS A 263 0.67 3.45 -8.25
N ALA A 264 -0.40 3.52 -9.04
CA ALA A 264 -1.74 3.25 -8.53
C ALA A 264 -2.38 2.10 -9.29
N ALA A 265 -3.04 1.23 -8.54
CA ALA A 265 -3.78 0.11 -9.07
C ALA A 265 -5.14 0.00 -8.40
N ARG A 266 -6.12 -0.57 -9.12
CA ARG A 266 -7.43 -0.93 -8.59
C ARG A 266 -7.79 -2.34 -9.02
N LEU A 267 -8.77 -2.98 -8.38
CA LEU A 267 -9.36 -4.20 -8.93
C LEU A 267 -9.99 -3.91 -10.29
N GLU A 268 -9.88 -4.86 -11.21
CA GLU A 268 -10.39 -4.70 -12.57
C GLU A 268 -11.92 -4.52 -12.55
N PRO A 269 -12.46 -3.38 -13.02
CA PRO A 269 -13.90 -3.17 -13.09
C PRO A 269 -14.59 -4.24 -13.95
N ALA A 270 -15.87 -4.50 -13.68
CA ALA A 270 -16.67 -5.46 -14.43
C ALA A 270 -16.73 -5.09 -15.93
N ALA A 271 -16.98 -3.82 -16.24
CA ALA A 271 -17.01 -3.32 -17.61
C ALA A 271 -15.67 -3.51 -18.34
N ASP A 272 -14.55 -3.22 -17.66
CA ASP A 272 -13.20 -3.39 -18.20
C ASP A 272 -12.90 -4.88 -18.45
N THR A 273 -13.25 -5.76 -17.50
CA THR A 273 -13.06 -7.22 -17.59
C THR A 273 -13.81 -7.78 -18.79
N LYS A 274 -15.08 -7.38 -18.98
CA LYS A 274 -15.91 -7.83 -20.10
C LYS A 274 -15.33 -7.35 -21.43
N THR A 275 -14.95 -6.08 -21.52
CA THR A 275 -14.36 -5.50 -22.73
C THR A 275 -13.06 -6.20 -23.12
N ARG A 276 -12.18 -6.48 -22.14
CA ARG A 276 -10.93 -7.20 -22.36
C ARG A 276 -11.19 -8.62 -22.89
N LEU A 277 -12.08 -9.40 -22.26
CA LEU A 277 -12.38 -10.75 -22.73
C LEU A 277 -13.01 -10.75 -24.14
N GLN A 278 -13.82 -9.74 -24.46
CA GLN A 278 -14.34 -9.55 -25.81
C GLN A 278 -13.24 -9.24 -26.83
N GLN A 279 -12.26 -8.40 -26.46
CA GLN A 279 -11.08 -8.11 -27.29
C GLN A 279 -10.15 -9.33 -27.45
N GLU A 280 -9.95 -10.11 -26.38
CA GLU A 280 -9.20 -11.37 -26.43
C GLU A 280 -9.88 -12.37 -27.38
N LEU A 281 -11.21 -12.51 -27.27
CA LEU A 281 -12.00 -13.38 -28.14
C LEU A 281 -11.91 -12.93 -29.60
N SER A 282 -12.12 -11.64 -29.89
CA SER A 282 -12.08 -11.14 -31.27
C SER A 282 -10.69 -11.23 -31.88
N SER A 283 -9.63 -11.00 -31.10
CA SER A 283 -8.23 -11.15 -31.54
C SER A 283 -7.89 -12.61 -31.82
N ALA A 284 -8.33 -13.53 -30.96
CA ALA A 284 -8.12 -14.97 -31.15
C ALA A 284 -8.90 -15.50 -32.38
N GLU A 285 -10.14 -15.05 -32.59
CA GLU A 285 -10.93 -15.41 -33.78
C GLU A 285 -10.31 -14.86 -35.06
N ALA A 286 -9.76 -13.64 -35.04
CA ALA A 286 -9.04 -13.06 -36.18
C ALA A 286 -7.77 -13.86 -36.52
N HIS A 287 -7.00 -14.26 -35.50
CA HIS A 287 -5.80 -15.08 -35.67
C HIS A 287 -6.14 -16.49 -36.18
N LEU A 288 -7.22 -17.11 -35.68
CA LEU A 288 -7.69 -18.40 -36.19
C LEU A 288 -8.03 -18.31 -37.68
N ARG A 289 -8.73 -17.24 -38.09
CA ARG A 289 -9.07 -16.98 -39.49
C ARG A 289 -7.82 -16.80 -40.36
N SER A 290 -6.82 -16.04 -39.90
CA SER A 290 -5.58 -15.84 -40.66
C SER A 290 -4.82 -17.16 -40.86
N LEU A 291 -4.66 -17.96 -39.80
CA LEU A 291 -4.02 -19.28 -39.89
C LEU A 291 -4.76 -20.24 -40.82
N THR A 292 -6.10 -20.20 -40.80
CA THR A 292 -6.93 -21.03 -41.69
C THR A 292 -6.76 -20.63 -43.15
N LEU A 293 -6.66 -19.33 -43.44
CA LEU A 293 -6.45 -18.81 -44.79
C LEU A 293 -5.02 -19.07 -45.31
N GLU A 294 -4.02 -19.04 -44.42
CA GLU A 294 -2.62 -19.29 -44.76
C GLU A 294 -2.28 -20.78 -44.90
N GLY A 295 -3.22 -21.69 -44.61
CA GLY A 295 -2.98 -23.13 -44.65
C GLY A 295 -2.00 -23.60 -43.57
N ALA A 296 -2.04 -22.98 -42.39
CA ALA A 296 -1.17 -23.33 -41.28
C ALA A 296 -1.36 -24.79 -40.83
N PRO A 297 -0.35 -25.40 -40.16
CA PRO A 297 -0.48 -26.76 -39.64
C PRO A 297 -1.68 -26.93 -38.72
N VAL A 298 -2.36 -28.08 -38.81
CA VAL A 298 -3.56 -28.41 -38.00
C VAL A 298 -3.29 -28.21 -36.50
N THR A 299 -2.10 -28.54 -36.02
CA THR A 299 -1.70 -28.35 -34.61
C THR A 299 -1.70 -26.89 -34.17
N ALA A 300 -1.37 -25.95 -35.05
CA ALA A 300 -1.41 -24.53 -34.76
C ALA A 300 -2.86 -24.00 -34.73
N ILE A 301 -3.68 -24.49 -35.66
CA ILE A 301 -5.12 -24.20 -35.72
C ILE A 301 -5.81 -24.68 -34.44
N ASP A 302 -5.57 -25.93 -34.03
CA ASP A 302 -6.15 -26.53 -32.83
C ASP A 302 -5.78 -25.74 -31.56
N ALA A 303 -4.53 -25.29 -31.44
CA ALA A 303 -4.07 -24.50 -30.29
C ALA A 303 -4.76 -23.13 -30.20
N VAL A 304 -4.94 -22.44 -31.33
CA VAL A 304 -5.68 -21.17 -31.36
C VAL A 304 -7.16 -21.40 -31.13
N GLN A 305 -7.73 -22.48 -31.66
CA GLN A 305 -9.13 -22.84 -31.44
C GLN A 305 -9.42 -23.13 -29.96
N GLN A 306 -8.54 -23.83 -29.26
CA GLN A 306 -8.64 -24.02 -27.81
C GLN A 306 -8.61 -22.67 -27.06
N THR A 307 -7.85 -21.70 -27.55
CA THR A 307 -7.80 -20.34 -26.98
C THR A 307 -9.12 -19.59 -27.18
N VAL A 308 -9.71 -19.69 -28.38
CA VAL A 308 -11.03 -19.11 -28.70
C VAL A 308 -12.12 -19.72 -27.81
N GLU A 309 -12.15 -21.04 -27.67
CA GLU A 309 -13.12 -21.75 -26.83
C GLU A 309 -12.98 -21.37 -25.35
N SER A 310 -11.74 -21.31 -24.85
CA SER A 310 -11.44 -20.85 -23.48
C SER A 310 -11.92 -19.41 -23.23
N ALA A 311 -11.67 -18.49 -24.17
CA ALA A 311 -12.12 -17.10 -24.07
C ALA A 311 -13.66 -17.01 -24.07
N ARG A 312 -14.33 -17.78 -24.94
CA ARG A 312 -15.80 -17.83 -25.01
C ARG A 312 -16.41 -18.39 -23.72
N GLN A 313 -15.86 -19.47 -23.16
CA GLN A 313 -16.30 -20.04 -21.89
C GLN A 313 -16.15 -19.05 -20.73
N LYS A 314 -15.02 -18.31 -20.67
CA LYS A 314 -14.83 -17.26 -19.66
C LYS A 314 -15.86 -16.14 -19.79
N LEU A 315 -16.15 -15.70 -21.01
CA LEU A 315 -17.14 -14.65 -21.26
C LEU A 315 -18.55 -15.10 -20.84
N GLN A 316 -18.93 -16.33 -21.18
CA GLN A 316 -20.22 -16.91 -20.76
C GLN A 316 -20.32 -17.06 -19.24
N ALA A 317 -19.23 -17.46 -18.56
CA ALA A 317 -19.20 -17.54 -17.10
C ALA A 317 -19.44 -16.16 -16.45
N LEU A 318 -18.93 -15.08 -17.04
CA LEU A 318 -19.16 -13.71 -16.54
C LEU A 318 -20.62 -13.26 -16.64
N GLU A 319 -21.40 -13.76 -17.59
CA GLU A 319 -22.83 -13.41 -17.72
C GLU A 319 -23.65 -13.92 -16.53
N THR A 320 -23.24 -15.06 -15.97
CA THR A 320 -23.86 -15.64 -14.77
C THR A 320 -23.20 -15.18 -13.47
N ASP A 321 -22.07 -14.47 -13.55
CA ASP A 321 -21.31 -14.08 -12.38
C ASP A 321 -21.95 -12.87 -11.66
N LYS A 322 -21.89 -12.90 -10.34
CA LYS A 322 -22.48 -11.86 -9.51
C LYS A 322 -21.61 -10.60 -9.60
N ILE A 323 -22.24 -9.46 -9.89
CA ILE A 323 -21.59 -8.15 -9.81
C ILE A 323 -21.67 -7.66 -8.37
N ILE A 324 -20.53 -7.22 -7.84
CA ILE A 324 -20.34 -6.72 -6.50
C ILE A 324 -19.84 -5.28 -6.57
N GLY A 325 -20.32 -4.40 -5.70
CA GLY A 325 -19.87 -3.01 -5.60
C GLY A 325 -21.02 -2.04 -5.60
N ASP A 326 -20.70 -0.75 -5.50
CA ASP A 326 -21.62 0.35 -5.78
C ASP A 326 -21.60 0.68 -7.28
N ASP A 327 -22.43 1.63 -7.71
CA ASP A 327 -22.55 2.02 -9.14
C ASP A 327 -21.24 2.49 -9.78
N LEU A 328 -20.28 2.96 -8.97
CA LEU A 328 -19.00 3.48 -9.44
C LEU A 328 -17.90 2.40 -9.47
N PHE A 329 -17.97 1.41 -8.58
CA PHE A 329 -16.93 0.41 -8.38
C PHE A 329 -17.45 -1.01 -8.51
N GLN A 330 -18.14 -1.30 -9.62
CA GLN A 330 -18.64 -2.63 -9.94
C GLN A 330 -17.51 -3.57 -10.36
N ILE A 331 -17.40 -4.73 -9.70
CA ILE A 331 -16.47 -5.82 -10.03
C ILE A 331 -17.19 -7.16 -10.04
N TYR A 332 -16.68 -8.11 -10.81
CA TYR A 332 -17.18 -9.49 -10.81
C TYR A 332 -16.73 -10.24 -9.54
N GLU A 333 -17.62 -11.06 -8.96
CA GLU A 333 -17.31 -11.88 -7.78
C GLU A 333 -16.13 -12.82 -8.04
N SER A 334 -16.05 -13.42 -9.24
CA SER A 334 -14.92 -14.28 -9.63
C SER A 334 -13.58 -13.53 -9.64
N THR A 335 -13.56 -12.28 -10.13
CA THR A 335 -12.38 -11.40 -10.12
C THR A 335 -11.94 -11.11 -8.68
N ALA A 336 -12.90 -10.74 -7.82
CA ALA A 336 -12.63 -10.47 -6.42
C ALA A 336 -12.11 -11.72 -5.68
N ARG A 337 -12.68 -12.88 -5.99
CA ARG A 337 -12.26 -14.18 -5.44
C ARG A 337 -10.84 -14.54 -5.85
N LEU A 338 -10.50 -14.33 -7.12
CA LEU A 338 -9.15 -14.56 -7.64
C LEU A 338 -8.12 -13.67 -6.95
N ALA A 339 -8.46 -12.39 -6.76
CA ALA A 339 -7.63 -11.43 -6.04
C ALA A 339 -7.38 -11.86 -4.59
N ALA A 340 -8.43 -12.29 -3.87
CA ALA A 340 -8.34 -12.73 -2.48
C ALA A 340 -7.54 -14.04 -2.28
N LEU A 341 -7.51 -14.94 -3.27
CA LEU A 341 -6.75 -16.20 -3.17
C LEU A 341 -5.24 -16.01 -3.27
N ARG A 342 -4.78 -14.99 -4.00
CA ARG A 342 -3.37 -14.89 -4.42
C ARG A 342 -2.47 -14.19 -3.41
N ALA A 343 -2.98 -13.27 -2.62
CA ALA A 343 -2.22 -12.59 -1.59
C ALA A 343 -3.14 -11.85 -0.60
N PRO A 344 -2.65 -11.53 0.62
CA PRO A 344 -3.32 -10.60 1.52
C PRO A 344 -3.52 -9.21 0.89
N ASP A 345 -2.61 -8.79 -0.01
CA ASP A 345 -2.73 -7.57 -0.80
C ASP A 345 -2.68 -7.92 -2.30
N PRO A 346 -3.80 -7.81 -3.04
CA PRO A 346 -3.85 -8.14 -4.47
C PRO A 346 -2.98 -7.22 -5.33
N TYR A 347 -2.57 -6.06 -4.81
CA TYR A 347 -1.75 -5.06 -5.53
C TYR A 347 -0.26 -5.37 -5.50
N ASN A 348 0.19 -6.28 -4.63
CA ASN A 348 1.61 -6.65 -4.56
C ASN A 348 2.14 -7.20 -5.88
N ALA A 349 1.34 -7.98 -6.62
CA ALA A 349 1.76 -8.50 -7.92
C ALA A 349 2.01 -7.38 -8.94
N VAL A 350 1.19 -6.33 -8.94
CA VAL A 350 1.37 -5.15 -9.80
C VAL A 350 2.62 -4.38 -9.37
N LYS A 351 2.81 -4.17 -8.06
CA LYS A 351 4.02 -3.55 -7.51
C LYS A 351 5.29 -4.25 -7.99
N PHE A 352 5.37 -5.58 -7.88
CA PHE A 352 6.53 -6.34 -8.35
C PHE A 352 6.77 -6.17 -9.86
N ALA A 353 5.71 -6.21 -10.68
CA ALA A 353 5.84 -6.02 -12.12
C ALA A 353 6.34 -4.61 -12.48
N VAL A 354 5.79 -3.58 -11.84
CA VAL A 354 6.22 -2.17 -12.05
C VAL A 354 7.70 -2.01 -11.68
N ILE A 355 8.13 -2.52 -10.53
CA ILE A 355 9.52 -2.44 -10.08
C ILE A 355 10.47 -3.09 -11.08
N ASN A 356 10.20 -4.32 -11.49
CA ASN A 356 11.10 -5.06 -12.38
C ASN A 356 11.15 -4.40 -13.76
N ASN A 357 9.98 -4.06 -14.33
CA ASN A 357 9.92 -3.39 -15.62
C ASN A 357 10.58 -2.01 -15.59
N LEU A 358 10.50 -1.29 -14.47
CA LEU A 358 11.16 0.01 -14.30
C LEU A 358 12.68 -0.14 -14.22
N LYS A 359 13.18 -1.12 -13.46
CA LYS A 359 14.61 -1.44 -13.42
C LYS A 359 15.13 -1.77 -14.83
N ASP A 360 14.44 -2.65 -15.54
CA ASP A 360 14.81 -3.05 -16.90
C ASP A 360 14.78 -1.86 -17.87
N ALA A 361 13.79 -0.97 -17.73
CA ALA A 361 13.68 0.22 -18.56
C ALA A 361 14.82 1.22 -18.28
N ILE A 362 15.17 1.46 -17.02
CA ILE A 362 16.27 2.37 -16.66
C ILE A 362 17.63 1.77 -17.06
N MET A 363 17.82 0.46 -16.88
CA MET A 363 19.04 -0.26 -17.31
C MET A 363 19.28 -0.19 -18.83
N ALA A 364 18.24 0.09 -19.62
CA ALA A 364 18.36 0.25 -21.07
C ALA A 364 18.84 1.65 -21.49
N GLU A 365 18.77 2.63 -20.60
CA GLU A 365 19.05 4.04 -20.87
C GLU A 365 20.40 4.47 -20.27
N TYR A 366 21.09 5.39 -20.95
CA TYR A 366 22.29 6.02 -20.40
C TYR A 366 21.93 7.11 -19.39
N SER A 367 22.77 7.32 -18.38
CA SER A 367 22.55 8.38 -17.39
C SER A 367 22.39 9.78 -18.02
N GLU A 368 23.18 10.09 -19.06
CA GLU A 368 23.12 11.34 -19.82
C GLU A 368 21.79 11.58 -20.54
N ASP A 369 21.07 10.52 -20.92
CA ASP A 369 19.74 10.66 -21.53
C ASP A 369 18.66 11.02 -20.49
N LEU A 370 18.87 10.59 -19.24
CA LEU A 370 17.96 10.81 -18.11
C LEU A 370 18.15 12.19 -17.50
N PHE A 371 19.37 12.74 -17.52
CA PHE A 371 19.71 14.03 -16.94
C PHE A 371 20.21 15.00 -18.00
N LYS A 372 19.49 16.10 -18.20
CA LYS A 372 19.99 17.26 -18.95
C LYS A 372 20.87 18.08 -18.03
N ILE A 373 22.17 18.04 -18.27
CA ILE A 373 23.11 18.98 -17.67
C ILE A 373 22.90 20.32 -18.38
N LYS A 374 22.36 21.30 -17.66
CA LYS A 374 22.37 22.70 -18.10
C LYS A 374 23.39 23.46 -17.27
N GLU A 375 24.25 24.17 -17.95
CA GLU A 375 25.14 25.14 -17.33
C GLU A 375 24.31 26.42 -17.09
N ASP A 376 23.94 26.67 -15.84
CA ASP A 376 23.18 27.86 -15.45
C ASP A 376 23.97 28.59 -14.36
N ASN A 377 24.61 29.72 -14.71
CA ASN A 377 25.38 30.57 -13.80
C ASN A 377 26.52 29.88 -13.01
N GLY A 378 27.14 28.83 -13.56
CA GLY A 378 28.26 28.13 -12.92
C GLY A 378 27.87 27.04 -11.92
N ASP A 379 26.57 26.85 -11.66
CA ASP A 379 26.05 25.69 -10.93
C ASP A 379 25.51 24.65 -11.92
N LEU A 380 25.94 23.39 -11.74
CA LEU A 380 25.44 22.27 -12.54
C LEU A 380 24.12 21.79 -11.97
N GLU A 381 23.03 22.38 -12.42
CA GLU A 381 21.72 21.82 -12.16
C GLU A 381 21.47 20.63 -13.09
N THR A 382 21.50 19.42 -12.53
CA THR A 382 21.02 18.21 -13.21
C THR A 382 19.50 18.30 -13.31
N LYS A 383 18.98 18.75 -14.46
CA LYS A 383 17.54 18.77 -14.72
C LYS A 383 17.11 17.43 -15.32
N ILE A 384 16.16 16.77 -14.69
CA ILE A 384 15.60 15.51 -15.19
C ILE A 384 14.99 15.72 -16.59
N ASN A 385 15.32 14.85 -17.53
CA ASN A 385 14.78 14.87 -18.88
C ASN A 385 13.34 14.32 -18.89
N GLN A 386 12.38 15.19 -18.54
CA GLN A 386 10.96 14.84 -18.39
C GLN A 386 10.36 14.06 -19.57
N ARG A 387 10.80 14.35 -20.81
CA ARG A 387 10.34 13.61 -22.00
C ARG A 387 10.78 12.15 -21.95
N LYS A 388 12.04 11.90 -21.60
CA LYS A 388 12.59 10.54 -21.53
C LYS A 388 11.98 9.75 -20.37
N ILE A 389 11.73 10.41 -19.25
CA ILE A 389 11.02 9.83 -18.10
C ILE A 389 9.60 9.41 -18.50
N LYS A 390 8.87 10.26 -19.24
CA LYS A 390 7.54 9.90 -19.77
C LYS A 390 7.59 8.66 -20.68
N GLU A 391 8.59 8.57 -21.56
CA GLU A 391 8.77 7.40 -22.43
C GLU A 391 9.01 6.11 -21.62
N ILE A 392 9.79 6.19 -20.53
CA ILE A 392 10.01 5.09 -19.59
C ILE A 392 8.71 4.73 -18.88
N GLU A 393 7.97 5.70 -18.33
CA GLU A 393 6.68 5.46 -17.67
C GLU A 393 5.68 4.75 -18.60
N ASP A 394 5.57 5.20 -19.85
CA ASP A 394 4.66 4.61 -20.84
C ASP A 394 5.09 3.18 -21.21
N LEU A 395 6.41 2.93 -21.29
CA LEU A 395 6.95 1.58 -21.50
C LEU A 395 6.65 0.66 -20.30
N VAL A 396 6.93 1.13 -19.08
CA VAL A 396 6.69 0.38 -17.84
C VAL A 396 5.20 0.11 -17.66
N THR A 397 4.35 1.10 -17.93
CA THR A 397 2.90 0.95 -17.86
C THR A 397 2.42 -0.12 -18.84
N ARG A 398 2.81 -0.04 -20.13
CA ARG A 398 2.44 -1.05 -21.14
C ARG A 398 2.89 -2.46 -20.77
N LYS A 399 4.14 -2.62 -20.33
CA LYS A 399 4.67 -3.95 -19.91
C LYS A 399 3.99 -4.47 -18.65
N SER A 400 3.59 -3.59 -17.73
CA SER A 400 3.01 -3.99 -16.44
C SER A 400 1.50 -4.20 -16.49
N MET A 401 0.78 -3.59 -17.45
CA MET A 401 -0.67 -3.75 -17.61
C MET A 401 -1.09 -5.22 -17.72
N GLY A 402 -0.38 -6.03 -18.53
CA GLY A 402 -0.71 -7.43 -18.75
C GLY A 402 -0.56 -8.32 -17.51
N PHE A 403 0.34 -7.95 -16.59
CA PHE A 403 0.62 -8.75 -15.39
C PHE A 403 -0.50 -8.66 -14.35
N GLY A 404 -1.17 -7.50 -14.27
CA GLY A 404 -2.27 -7.26 -13.34
C GLY A 404 -3.59 -7.90 -13.79
N MET A 405 -3.88 -7.83 -15.10
CA MET A 405 -5.19 -8.21 -15.67
C MET A 405 -5.50 -9.70 -15.45
N GLY A 406 -4.52 -10.57 -15.68
CA GLY A 406 -4.66 -12.01 -15.38
C GLY A 406 -4.85 -12.34 -13.89
N LYS A 407 -4.75 -11.33 -13.01
CA LYS A 407 -4.91 -11.44 -11.56
C LYS A 407 -6.08 -10.60 -11.01
N GLY A 408 -6.90 -10.03 -11.88
CA GLY A 408 -8.06 -9.24 -11.48
C GLY A 408 -7.72 -7.83 -10.97
N SER A 409 -6.56 -7.31 -11.36
CA SER A 409 -6.12 -5.95 -11.00
C SER A 409 -5.77 -5.16 -12.26
N LYS A 410 -6.05 -3.86 -12.25
CA LYS A 410 -5.73 -2.93 -13.33
C LYS A 410 -4.78 -1.88 -12.80
N LEU A 411 -3.62 -1.77 -13.45
CA LEU A 411 -2.71 -0.65 -13.26
C LEU A 411 -3.34 0.61 -13.87
N LEU A 412 -3.37 1.69 -13.11
CA LEU A 412 -3.96 2.97 -13.53
C LEU A 412 -2.91 3.97 -13.96
N ILE A 413 -1.87 4.12 -13.13
CA ILE A 413 -0.80 5.10 -13.34
C ILE A 413 0.53 4.52 -12.85
N VAL A 414 1.58 4.87 -13.58
CA VAL A 414 2.98 4.80 -13.15
C VAL A 414 3.55 6.19 -13.40
N ASP A 415 4.14 6.77 -12.37
CA ASP A 415 4.67 8.12 -12.36
C ASP A 415 5.98 8.11 -11.57
N ILE A 416 7.07 8.55 -12.19
CA ILE A 416 8.38 8.57 -11.54
C ILE A 416 8.52 9.90 -10.81
N ALA A 417 8.23 9.87 -9.52
CA ALA A 417 8.19 11.06 -8.67
C ALA A 417 9.58 11.70 -8.48
N GLU A 418 10.62 10.89 -8.33
CA GLU A 418 11.99 11.37 -8.11
C GLU A 418 13.02 10.40 -8.69
N ILE A 419 14.07 10.95 -9.30
CA ILE A 419 15.29 10.22 -9.68
C ILE A 419 16.47 11.02 -9.16
N SER A 420 17.29 10.41 -8.33
CA SER A 420 18.46 11.04 -7.74
C SER A 420 19.66 10.10 -7.72
N PHE A 421 20.85 10.68 -7.73
CA PHE A 421 22.06 9.90 -7.48
C PHE A 421 22.15 9.54 -5.99
N PRO A 422 22.71 8.38 -5.63
CA PRO A 422 23.12 8.10 -4.26
C PRO A 422 24.00 9.25 -3.73
N PRO A 423 23.85 9.65 -2.46
CA PRO A 423 24.55 10.82 -1.92
C PRO A 423 26.08 10.73 -2.09
N GLU A 424 26.65 9.55 -1.91
CA GLU A 424 28.09 9.29 -2.11
C GLU A 424 28.55 9.51 -3.55
N LEU A 425 27.69 9.17 -4.52
CA LEU A 425 28.01 9.32 -5.94
C LEU A 425 27.81 10.77 -6.39
N LYS A 426 26.77 11.42 -5.86
CA LYS A 426 26.52 12.85 -6.10
C LYS A 426 27.73 13.70 -5.68
N GLU A 427 28.27 13.47 -4.49
CA GLU A 427 29.45 14.17 -4.00
C GLU A 427 30.68 13.94 -4.90
N LYS A 428 30.90 12.69 -5.34
CA LYS A 428 31.99 12.36 -6.26
C LYS A 428 31.84 13.03 -7.63
N ILE A 429 30.62 13.05 -8.18
CA ILE A 429 30.33 13.72 -9.45
C ILE A 429 30.57 15.23 -9.30
N GLU A 430 30.06 15.87 -8.24
CA GLU A 430 30.26 17.29 -7.98
C GLU A 430 31.76 17.63 -7.86
N GLN A 431 32.54 16.82 -7.16
CA GLN A 431 34.00 16.99 -7.07
C GLN A 431 34.70 16.81 -8.43
N GLN A 432 34.31 15.81 -9.22
CA GLN A 432 34.90 15.57 -10.55
C GLN A 432 34.58 16.70 -11.51
N VAL A 433 33.33 17.15 -11.55
CA VAL A 433 32.96 18.23 -12.47
C VAL A 433 33.58 19.56 -12.03
N LYS A 434 33.64 19.85 -10.73
CA LYS A 434 34.38 21.02 -10.22
C LYS A 434 35.85 20.98 -10.67
N THR A 435 36.50 19.83 -10.59
CA THR A 435 37.89 19.65 -11.05
C THR A 435 38.02 19.92 -12.55
N LEU A 436 37.12 19.35 -13.37
CA LEU A 436 37.13 19.56 -14.83
C LEU A 436 36.87 21.01 -15.23
N ILE A 437 35.97 21.70 -14.52
CA ILE A 437 35.71 23.14 -14.73
C ILE A 437 36.95 23.95 -14.37
N GLU A 438 37.60 23.67 -13.22
CA GLU A 438 38.83 24.34 -12.82
C GLU A 438 39.96 24.13 -13.87
N GLU A 439 40.09 22.93 -14.42
CA GLU A 439 41.04 22.64 -15.51
C GLU A 439 40.71 23.42 -16.80
N GLN A 440 39.43 23.48 -17.21
CA GLN A 440 39.01 24.23 -18.39
C GLN A 440 39.18 25.75 -18.22
N ILE A 441 38.91 26.27 -17.02
CA ILE A 441 39.16 27.68 -16.69
C ILE A 441 40.65 27.96 -16.81
N GLN A 442 41.51 27.13 -16.22
CA GLN A 442 42.96 27.29 -16.33
C GLN A 442 43.46 27.23 -17.79
N GLU A 443 42.93 26.31 -18.60
CA GLU A 443 43.28 26.22 -20.02
C GLU A 443 42.80 27.46 -20.79
N THR A 444 41.60 27.96 -20.50
CA THR A 444 41.04 29.14 -21.14
C THR A 444 41.79 30.41 -20.75
N GLU A 445 42.14 30.55 -19.47
CA GLU A 445 42.99 31.64 -18.98
C GLU A 445 44.38 31.60 -19.62
N ALA A 446 44.97 30.42 -19.77
CA ALA A 446 46.25 30.24 -20.46
C ALA A 446 46.15 30.64 -21.95
N ARG A 447 45.06 30.26 -22.64
CA ARG A 447 44.80 30.68 -24.03
C ARG A 447 44.57 32.19 -24.16
N ILE A 448 43.83 32.80 -23.22
CA ILE A 448 43.60 34.25 -23.18
C ILE A 448 44.93 34.97 -22.95
N ALA A 449 45.76 34.49 -22.02
CA ALA A 449 47.09 35.03 -21.77
C ALA A 449 47.97 34.90 -23.02
N GLU A 450 48.01 33.74 -23.67
CA GLU A 450 48.79 33.55 -24.91
C GLU A 450 48.30 34.48 -26.03
N SER A 451 46.99 34.64 -26.19
CA SER A 451 46.38 35.54 -27.18
C SER A 451 46.74 37.02 -26.92
N LYS A 452 46.67 37.46 -25.65
CA LYS A 452 47.13 38.79 -25.24
C LYS A 452 48.61 39.00 -25.54
N ALA A 453 49.45 38.01 -25.26
CA ALA A 453 50.88 38.09 -25.51
C ALA A 453 51.17 38.28 -27.00
N LYS A 454 50.50 37.50 -27.84
CA LYS A 454 50.61 37.60 -29.31
C LYS A 454 50.14 38.97 -29.80
N ALA A 455 49.01 39.47 -29.31
CA ALA A 455 48.49 40.79 -29.68
C ALA A 455 49.49 41.92 -29.30
N ASN A 456 50.08 41.85 -28.11
CA ASN A 456 51.08 42.81 -27.66
C ASN A 456 52.36 42.75 -28.52
N ILE A 457 52.82 41.54 -28.89
CA ILE A 457 53.96 41.36 -29.81
C ILE A 457 53.66 41.98 -31.19
N ILE A 458 52.46 41.77 -31.73
CA ILE A 458 52.05 42.34 -33.02
C ILE A 458 51.99 43.86 -32.94
N ALA A 459 51.39 44.42 -31.89
CA ALA A 459 51.32 45.86 -31.67
C ALA A 459 52.72 46.49 -31.55
N ALA A 460 53.62 45.84 -30.82
CA ALA A 460 55.01 46.25 -30.72
C ALA A 460 55.68 46.24 -32.11
N LYS A 461 55.53 45.15 -32.89
CA LYS A 461 56.08 45.03 -34.25
C LYS A 461 55.61 46.14 -35.18
N ALA A 462 54.31 46.44 -35.17
CA ALA A 462 53.72 47.52 -35.96
C ALA A 462 54.30 48.89 -35.58
N LYS A 463 54.43 49.17 -34.28
CA LYS A 463 55.02 50.42 -33.76
C LYS A 463 56.48 50.59 -34.15
N ALA A 464 57.25 49.51 -34.15
CA ALA A 464 58.63 49.52 -34.59
C ALA A 464 58.78 49.73 -36.10
N GLN A 465 57.95 49.07 -36.90
CA GLN A 465 57.93 49.26 -38.34
C GLN A 465 57.54 50.71 -38.71
N ALA A 466 56.58 51.29 -37.99
CA ALA A 466 56.24 52.71 -38.12
C ALA A 466 57.42 53.64 -37.75
N ALA A 467 58.19 53.30 -36.71
CA ALA A 467 59.39 54.07 -36.33
C ALA A 467 60.51 53.99 -37.37
N ILE A 468 60.70 52.83 -38.02
CA ILE A 468 61.64 52.65 -39.14
C ILE A 468 61.21 53.51 -40.33
N MET A 469 59.92 53.47 -40.70
CA MET A 469 59.38 54.30 -41.79
C MET A 469 59.50 55.81 -41.51
N ALA A 470 59.53 56.22 -40.24
CA ALA A 470 59.71 57.60 -39.82
C ALA A 470 61.19 58.08 -39.80
N GLY A 471 62.15 57.27 -40.25
CA GLY A 471 63.55 57.68 -40.39
C GLY A 471 64.35 57.71 -39.09
N LYS A 472 63.82 57.19 -37.98
CA LYS A 472 64.62 56.89 -36.79
C LYS A 472 65.46 55.66 -37.12
N GLY A 473 66.78 55.77 -37.02
CA GLY A 473 67.74 54.76 -37.47
C GLY A 473 67.28 53.32 -37.18
N GLU A 474 67.37 52.46 -38.20
CA GLU A 474 66.76 51.13 -38.21
C GLU A 474 67.15 50.26 -37.00
N GLY A 475 68.38 50.44 -36.50
CA GLY A 475 68.88 49.80 -35.29
C GLY A 475 68.17 50.23 -34.00
N GLU A 476 67.85 51.52 -33.83
CA GLU A 476 67.17 52.01 -32.62
C GLU A 476 65.70 51.55 -32.57
N ALA A 477 65.01 51.56 -33.70
CA ALA A 477 63.62 51.10 -33.79
C ALA A 477 63.50 49.59 -33.54
N ARG A 478 64.43 48.78 -34.07
CA ARG A 478 64.52 47.34 -33.78
C ARG A 478 64.90 47.06 -32.32
N ALA A 479 65.78 47.85 -31.72
CA ALA A 479 66.12 47.72 -30.30
C ALA A 479 64.97 48.14 -29.35
N ALA A 480 64.16 49.12 -29.73
CA ALA A 480 62.95 49.52 -28.99
C ALA A 480 61.86 48.44 -29.06
N LEU A 481 61.61 47.88 -30.26
CA LEU A 481 60.74 46.72 -30.46
C LEU A 481 61.08 45.58 -29.51
N PHE A 482 62.37 45.26 -29.45
CA PHE A 482 62.86 44.14 -28.67
C PHE A 482 62.67 44.33 -27.17
N ARG A 483 62.93 45.54 -26.66
CA ARG A 483 62.69 45.85 -25.24
C ARG A 483 61.21 45.74 -24.86
N GLU A 484 60.32 46.07 -25.79
CA GLU A 484 58.86 45.94 -25.61
C GLU A 484 58.44 44.45 -25.67
N ILE A 485 58.94 43.68 -26.65
CA ILE A 485 58.71 42.21 -26.71
C ILE A 485 59.24 41.50 -25.46
N LEU A 486 60.47 41.79 -25.00
CA LEU A 486 61.03 41.17 -23.79
C LEU A 486 60.25 41.53 -22.52
N ARG A 487 59.72 42.75 -22.41
CA ARG A 487 58.87 43.15 -21.28
C ARG A 487 57.57 42.35 -21.24
N GLU A 488 56.96 42.14 -22.40
CA GLU A 488 55.73 41.37 -22.54
C GLU A 488 55.97 39.87 -22.30
N LEU A 489 57.05 39.31 -22.86
CA LEU A 489 57.50 37.93 -22.59
C LEU A 489 57.75 37.68 -21.08
N LYS A 490 58.26 38.68 -20.35
CA LYS A 490 58.49 38.60 -18.91
C LYS A 490 57.19 38.67 -18.08
N ARG A 491 56.17 39.35 -18.59
CA ARG A 491 54.87 39.52 -17.91
C ARG A 491 53.99 38.28 -18.02
N GLU A 492 53.91 37.64 -19.19
CA GLU A 492 52.84 36.67 -19.47
C GLU A 492 53.24 35.17 -19.42
N ARG A 493 54.40 34.81 -18.85
CA ARG A 493 54.84 33.40 -18.66
C ARG A 493 54.68 32.53 -19.93
N LEU A 494 55.18 33.00 -21.07
CA LEU A 494 55.07 32.25 -22.32
C LEU A 494 55.89 30.93 -22.31
N PRO A 495 55.50 29.93 -23.13
CA PRO A 495 56.24 28.68 -23.29
C PRO A 495 57.68 28.92 -23.76
N GLN A 496 58.63 28.09 -23.29
CA GLN A 496 60.07 28.24 -23.59
C GLN A 496 60.38 28.30 -25.09
N GLU A 497 59.65 27.55 -25.92
CA GLU A 497 59.83 27.51 -27.37
C GLU A 497 59.57 28.87 -28.04
N GLN A 498 58.56 29.62 -27.57
CA GLN A 498 58.24 30.94 -28.13
C GLN A 498 59.29 31.97 -27.71
N ILE A 499 59.84 31.84 -26.50
CA ILE A 499 60.97 32.65 -26.03
C ILE A 499 62.21 32.36 -26.88
N ALA A 500 62.51 31.09 -27.15
CA ALA A 500 63.65 30.67 -27.96
C ALA A 500 63.54 31.17 -29.42
N SER A 501 62.36 31.04 -30.04
CA SER A 501 62.10 31.55 -31.39
C SER A 501 62.25 33.07 -31.49
N ALA A 502 61.74 33.81 -30.49
CA ALA A 502 61.93 35.26 -30.41
C ALA A 502 63.41 35.66 -30.23
N MET A 503 64.18 34.88 -29.45
CA MET A 503 65.63 35.07 -29.29
C MET A 503 66.41 34.73 -30.56
N LEU A 504 66.05 33.69 -31.30
CA LEU A 504 66.69 33.35 -32.59
C LEU A 504 66.42 34.43 -33.65
N GLY A 505 65.19 34.93 -33.73
CA GLY A 505 64.87 36.08 -34.58
C GLY A 505 65.72 37.31 -34.25
N LEU A 506 66.02 37.54 -32.97
CA LEU A 506 66.92 38.62 -32.52
C LEU A 506 68.34 38.43 -33.04
N ILE A 507 68.91 37.24 -32.85
CA ILE A 507 70.29 36.92 -33.24
C ILE A 507 70.47 37.17 -34.74
N SER A 508 69.46 36.82 -35.55
CA SER A 508 69.46 37.06 -36.99
C SER A 508 69.32 38.53 -37.41
N ALA A 509 68.80 39.39 -36.54
CA ALA A 509 68.47 40.78 -36.86
C ALA A 509 69.51 41.81 -36.42
N THR A 510 70.42 41.44 -35.51
CA THR A 510 71.55 42.27 -35.10
C THR A 510 72.68 42.17 -36.13
N THR A 511 73.12 43.30 -36.67
CA THR A 511 74.15 43.36 -37.72
C THR A 511 75.57 43.50 -37.17
N SER A 512 75.73 43.71 -35.86
CA SER A 512 77.05 43.77 -35.22
C SER A 512 77.12 43.06 -33.87
N VAL A 513 78.29 42.46 -33.60
CA VAL A 513 78.62 41.78 -32.32
C VAL A 513 78.52 42.75 -31.13
N LYS A 514 78.81 44.04 -31.36
CA LYS A 514 78.72 45.07 -30.31
C LYS A 514 77.26 45.31 -29.89
N GLU A 515 76.34 45.45 -30.84
CA GLU A 515 74.90 45.60 -30.56
C GLU A 515 74.33 44.38 -29.83
N MET A 516 74.72 43.17 -30.25
CA MET A 516 74.31 41.93 -29.59
C MET A 516 74.81 41.88 -28.14
N LYS A 517 76.06 42.27 -27.89
CA LYS A 517 76.67 42.30 -26.55
C LYS A 517 76.01 43.34 -25.64
N ASP A 518 75.65 44.51 -26.18
CA ASP A 518 74.95 45.56 -25.43
C ASP A 518 73.48 45.18 -25.13
N LEU A 519 72.80 44.50 -26.07
CA LEU A 519 71.47 43.92 -25.86
C LEU A 519 71.46 42.89 -24.72
N PHE A 520 72.40 41.95 -24.72
CA PHE A 520 72.50 40.95 -23.66
C PHE A 520 72.87 41.56 -22.29
N LYS A 521 73.79 42.52 -22.23
CA LYS A 521 74.13 43.24 -20.99
C LYS A 521 72.95 44.00 -20.39
N SER A 522 72.06 44.55 -21.23
CA SER A 522 70.88 45.29 -20.76
C SER A 522 69.74 44.40 -20.24
N SER A 523 69.77 43.10 -20.51
CA SER A 523 68.71 42.15 -20.16
C SER A 523 69.09 41.28 -18.95
N SER A 524 69.17 41.90 -17.77
CA SER A 524 69.43 41.23 -16.48
C SER A 524 68.50 40.04 -16.17
N PHE A 525 67.37 39.96 -16.87
CA PHE A 525 66.43 38.84 -16.82
C PHE A 525 66.96 37.53 -17.42
N LEU A 526 67.67 37.58 -18.56
CA LEU A 526 68.20 36.37 -19.21
C LEU A 526 69.31 35.74 -18.38
N HIS A 527 70.18 36.56 -17.80
CA HIS A 527 71.25 36.13 -16.89
C HIS A 527 70.75 35.36 -15.66
N ARG A 528 69.57 35.71 -15.12
CA ARG A 528 69.01 35.02 -13.94
C ARG A 528 68.27 33.73 -14.28
N ARG A 529 67.70 33.61 -15.48
CA ARG A 529 66.80 32.51 -15.83
C ARG A 529 67.44 31.44 -16.70
N TYR A 530 68.54 31.77 -17.39
CA TYR A 530 69.33 30.85 -18.22
C TYR A 530 70.83 31.14 -18.06
N PRO A 531 71.41 30.89 -16.87
CA PRO A 531 72.83 31.15 -16.63
C PRO A 531 73.73 30.30 -17.54
N GLU A 532 73.31 29.08 -17.90
CA GLU A 532 74.03 28.19 -18.81
C GLU A 532 74.24 28.74 -20.23
N LEU A 533 73.30 29.51 -20.79
CA LEU A 533 73.46 30.13 -22.13
C LEU A 533 74.49 31.27 -22.15
N MET A 534 74.94 31.72 -20.98
CA MET A 534 75.80 32.90 -20.82
C MET A 534 77.11 32.57 -20.10
N ALA A 535 77.38 31.29 -19.83
CA ALA A 535 78.64 30.85 -19.27
C ALA A 535 79.74 31.07 -20.33
N GLU A 536 80.59 32.08 -20.12
CA GLU A 536 81.82 32.20 -20.90
C GLU A 536 82.67 30.96 -20.63
N ASN A 537 82.90 30.13 -21.65
CA ASN A 537 83.99 29.17 -21.56
C ASN A 537 85.27 29.99 -21.33
N GLY A 538 86.15 29.54 -20.43
CA GLY A 538 87.28 30.30 -19.86
C GLY A 538 88.28 30.93 -20.84
N ASN A 539 88.04 30.84 -22.15
CA ASN A 539 88.75 31.52 -23.22
C ASN A 539 88.02 32.76 -23.79
N GLY A 540 86.91 33.22 -23.20
CA GLY A 540 86.23 34.46 -23.60
C GLY A 540 85.43 34.37 -24.92
N HIS A 541 85.10 33.16 -25.36
CA HIS A 541 84.15 32.91 -26.44
C HIS A 541 82.81 32.46 -25.85
N MET A 542 81.69 32.99 -26.37
CA MET A 542 80.36 32.46 -26.04
C MET A 542 80.27 31.02 -26.55
N VAL A 543 79.68 30.13 -25.74
CA VAL A 543 79.39 28.74 -26.14
C VAL A 543 78.47 28.78 -27.36
N GLU A 544 78.83 28.03 -28.41
CA GLU A 544 78.03 27.91 -29.65
C GLU A 544 76.60 27.43 -29.40
#